data_AF-A0A328B6Q2-F1
#
_entry.id   AF-A0A328B6Q2-F1
#
_cell.length_a   1.000
_cell.length_b   1.000
_cell.length_c   1.000
_cell.angle_alpha   90.00
_cell.angle_beta   90.00
_cell.angle_gamma   90.00
#
_symmetry.space_group_name_H-M   'P 1'
#
loop_
_entity.id
_entity.type
_entity.pdbx_description
1 polymer ?
#
loop_
_entity_poly.entity_id
_entity_poly.type
_entity_poly.pdbx_seq_one_letter_code
_entity_poly.pdbx_strand_id
1 'polypeptide(L)'
;MAWPVLRFRPVAPRQLPQTWQDGKYLVRLYLGGWLPLGTQWIVISQDAARYRLRDNGHGPLARVWDHRITLRPLGAGQTVYTDEVSIDAGLLTPLVAGFAAGFYWWRQRRWVRLVRRELAF
;
A
#
# COMPACT_ATOMS: atom_id res chain seq x y z
N MET A 1 8.32 -1.76 0.07
CA MET A 1 8.47 -2.93 -0.81
C MET A 1 7.35 -3.94 -0.60
N ALA A 2 6.63 -4.31 -1.67
CA ALA A 2 5.55 -5.31 -1.68
C ALA A 2 5.98 -6.69 -2.24
N TRP A 3 7.08 -6.73 -2.99
CA TRP A 3 7.70 -7.96 -3.51
C TRP A 3 8.25 -8.83 -2.37
N PRO A 4 8.02 -10.15 -2.35
CA PRO A 4 7.50 -10.99 -3.45
C PRO A 4 5.99 -11.21 -3.47
N VAL A 5 5.24 -10.68 -2.50
CA VAL A 5 3.82 -11.00 -2.36
C VAL A 5 2.99 -10.37 -3.47
N LEU A 6 3.13 -9.06 -3.68
CA LEU A 6 2.40 -8.33 -4.73
C LEU A 6 3.35 -7.64 -5.70
N ARG A 7 3.03 -7.74 -6.98
CA ARG A 7 3.69 -7.01 -8.06
C ARG A 7 2.66 -6.14 -8.79
N PHE A 8 3.01 -4.88 -8.95
CA PHE A 8 2.21 -3.88 -9.67
C PHE A 8 2.85 -3.67 -11.03
N ARG A 9 2.07 -3.79 -12.11
CA ARG A 9 2.50 -3.40 -13.45
C ARG A 9 1.71 -2.15 -13.88
N PRO A 10 2.38 -1.05 -14.26
CA PRO A 10 1.69 0.13 -14.74
C PRO A 10 0.88 -0.17 -16.00
N VAL A 11 -0.33 0.36 -16.06
CA VAL A 11 -1.19 0.35 -17.24
C VAL A 11 -1.34 1.78 -17.76
N ALA A 12 -1.72 2.71 -16.88
CA ALA A 12 -1.85 4.12 -17.21
C ALA A 12 -1.55 4.98 -15.96
N PRO A 13 -0.54 5.85 -15.97
CA PRO A 13 0.51 6.01 -16.99
C PRO A 13 1.34 4.73 -17.17
N ARG A 14 2.04 4.59 -18.32
CA ARG A 14 2.86 3.40 -18.65
C ARG A 14 4.04 3.17 -17.71
N GLN A 15 4.37 4.15 -16.87
CA GLN A 15 5.38 4.06 -15.83
C GLN A 15 4.83 4.71 -14.56
N LEU A 16 5.10 4.10 -13.40
CA LEU A 16 4.79 4.71 -12.12
C LEU A 16 5.86 5.75 -11.79
N PRO A 17 5.49 6.86 -11.12
CA PRO A 17 6.47 7.88 -10.75
C PRO A 17 7.43 7.33 -9.68
N GLN A 18 8.65 7.85 -9.64
CA GLN A 18 9.60 7.52 -8.56
C GLN A 18 9.11 8.07 -7.21
N THR A 19 8.53 9.27 -7.23
CA THR A 19 7.88 9.91 -6.08
C THR A 19 6.39 10.02 -6.34
N TRP A 20 5.58 9.44 -5.46
CA TRP A 20 4.13 9.49 -5.59
C TRP A 20 3.61 10.92 -5.48
N GLN A 21 2.72 11.27 -6.40
CA GLN A 21 2.03 12.56 -6.42
C GLN A 21 0.53 12.32 -6.45
N ASP A 22 -0.22 13.35 -6.07
CA ASP A 22 -1.67 13.35 -6.14
C ASP A 22 -2.12 13.03 -7.57
N GLY A 23 -3.02 12.06 -7.71
CA GLY A 23 -3.39 11.56 -9.03
C GLY A 23 -3.93 10.14 -9.03
N LYS A 24 -4.21 9.65 -10.25
CA LYS A 24 -4.77 8.32 -10.49
C LYS A 24 -3.82 7.48 -11.33
N TYR A 25 -3.57 6.26 -10.88
CA TYR A 25 -2.65 5.33 -11.53
C TYR A 25 -3.34 3.98 -11.69
N LEU A 26 -3.63 3.58 -12.92
CA LEU A 26 -4.15 2.26 -13.23
C LEU A 26 -2.98 1.27 -13.29
N VAL A 27 -3.12 0.20 -12.51
CA VAL A 27 -2.15 -0.88 -12.43
C VAL A 27 -2.81 -2.22 -12.65
N ARG A 28 -2.04 -3.21 -13.07
CA ARG A 28 -2.41 -4.62 -13.02
C ARG A 28 -1.68 -5.30 -11.87
N LEU A 29 -2.45 -6.01 -11.05
CA LEU A 29 -1.96 -6.71 -9.86
C LEU A 29 -1.61 -8.16 -10.18
N TYR A 30 -0.50 -8.62 -9.64
CA TYR A 30 -0.08 -10.01 -9.69
C TYR A 30 0.33 -10.50 -8.30
N LEU A 31 -0.27 -11.61 -7.87
CA LEU A 31 0.15 -12.33 -6.67
C LEU A 31 1.35 -13.22 -7.01
N GLY A 32 2.40 -13.16 -6.17
CA GLY A 32 3.65 -13.90 -6.40
C GLY A 32 4.39 -13.51 -7.69
N GLY A 33 3.96 -12.44 -8.37
CA GLY A 33 4.52 -11.98 -9.64
C GLY A 33 3.96 -12.64 -10.91
N TRP A 34 3.11 -13.66 -10.80
CA TRP A 34 2.62 -14.44 -11.95
C TRP A 34 1.09 -14.62 -11.99
N LEU A 35 0.41 -14.78 -10.85
CA LEU A 35 -1.04 -14.97 -10.81
C LEU A 35 -1.76 -13.62 -10.96
N PRO A 36 -2.50 -13.34 -12.04
CA PRO A 36 -3.17 -12.06 -12.23
C PRO A 36 -4.38 -11.91 -11.30
N LEU A 37 -4.46 -10.79 -10.59
CA LEU A 37 -5.59 -10.44 -9.71
C LEU A 37 -6.55 -9.41 -10.32
N GLY A 38 -6.28 -8.99 -11.56
CA GLY A 38 -7.04 -7.95 -12.25
C GLY A 38 -6.37 -6.57 -12.19
N THR A 39 -7.12 -5.55 -12.58
CA THR A 39 -6.67 -4.15 -12.57
C THR A 39 -7.13 -3.44 -11.31
N GLN A 40 -6.38 -2.44 -10.86
CA GLN A 40 -6.72 -1.63 -9.69
C GLN A 40 -6.36 -0.18 -10.01
N TRP A 41 -7.24 0.75 -9.66
CA TRP A 41 -6.88 2.16 -9.57
C TRP A 41 -6.23 2.42 -8.22
N ILE A 42 -5.07 3.06 -8.25
CA ILE A 42 -4.43 3.69 -7.11
C ILE A 42 -4.76 5.18 -7.22
N VAL A 43 -5.39 5.75 -6.20
CA VAL A 43 -5.85 7.15 -6.22
C VAL A 43 -5.22 7.89 -5.05
N ILE A 44 -4.11 8.56 -5.32
CA ILE A 44 -3.29 9.19 -4.28
C ILE A 44 -3.79 10.61 -4.00
N SER A 45 -3.84 10.93 -2.70
CA SER A 45 -3.93 12.29 -2.16
C SER A 45 -3.01 12.41 -0.95
N GLN A 46 -2.31 13.53 -0.82
CA GLN A 46 -1.34 13.75 0.25
C GLN A 46 -1.74 14.93 1.14
N ASP A 47 -1.45 14.80 2.43
CA ASP A 47 -1.50 15.87 3.41
C ASP A 47 -0.14 15.91 4.11
N ALA A 48 0.76 16.70 3.52
CA ALA A 48 2.13 16.84 3.98
C ALA A 48 2.20 17.46 5.39
N ALA A 49 1.28 18.39 5.70
CA ALA A 49 1.24 19.04 7.02
C ALA A 49 0.96 18.05 8.16
N ARG A 50 0.23 16.97 7.85
CA ARG A 50 -0.07 15.89 8.80
C ARG A 50 0.76 14.63 8.59
N TYR A 51 1.71 14.64 7.66
CA TYR A 51 2.48 13.46 7.24
C TYR A 51 1.59 12.26 6.90
N ARG A 52 0.55 12.51 6.10
CA ARG A 52 -0.44 11.52 5.69
C ARG A 52 -0.46 11.34 4.18
N LEU A 53 -0.61 10.09 3.76
CA LEU A 53 -0.89 9.71 2.39
C LEU A 53 -2.13 8.82 2.37
N ARG A 54 -3.04 9.08 1.45
CA ARG A 54 -4.23 8.26 1.24
C ARG A 54 -4.24 7.72 -0.18
N ASP A 55 -4.48 6.42 -0.31
CA ASP A 55 -4.88 5.74 -1.53
C ASP A 55 -6.37 5.40 -1.43
N ASN A 56 -7.21 6.10 -2.19
CA ASN A 56 -8.64 5.83 -2.31
C ASN A 56 -8.93 4.98 -3.57
N GLY A 57 -8.24 3.86 -3.64
CA GLY A 57 -8.24 2.95 -4.77
C GLY A 57 -9.55 2.18 -4.93
N HIS A 58 -9.72 1.62 -6.12
CA HIS A 58 -10.88 0.81 -6.48
C HIS A 58 -10.59 -0.04 -7.73
N GLY A 59 -11.28 -1.17 -7.85
CA GLY A 59 -11.14 -2.08 -8.97
C GLY A 59 -12.10 -3.27 -8.89
N PRO A 60 -11.97 -4.24 -9.79
CA PRO A 60 -12.86 -5.40 -9.83
C PRO A 60 -12.76 -6.30 -8.59
N LEU A 61 -11.57 -6.41 -7.97
CA LEU A 61 -11.36 -7.23 -6.78
C LEU A 61 -11.83 -6.55 -5.49
N ALA A 62 -11.67 -5.23 -5.40
CA ALA A 62 -12.07 -4.42 -4.26
C ALA A 62 -12.72 -3.13 -4.78
N ARG A 63 -14.04 -3.02 -4.58
CA ARG A 63 -14.83 -1.85 -4.98
C ARG A 63 -14.38 -0.60 -4.24
N VAL A 64 -14.01 -0.76 -2.97
CA VAL A 64 -13.39 0.29 -2.17
C VAL A 64 -12.10 -0.26 -1.57
N TRP A 65 -11.03 0.50 -1.74
CA TRP A 65 -9.77 0.34 -1.07
C TRP A 65 -9.35 1.71 -0.54
N ASP A 66 -9.74 2.04 0.69
CA ASP A 66 -9.32 3.28 1.35
C ASP A 66 -8.17 2.97 2.30
N HIS A 67 -6.94 3.14 1.81
CA HIS A 67 -5.72 2.94 2.58
C HIS A 67 -5.13 4.28 2.98
N ARG A 68 -4.92 4.48 4.28
CA ARG A 68 -4.26 5.65 4.84
C ARG A 68 -2.97 5.23 5.50
N ILE A 69 -1.91 5.97 5.17
CA ILE A 69 -0.60 5.85 5.78
C ILE A 69 -0.38 7.14 6.57
N THR A 70 -0.09 7.01 7.86
CA THR A 70 0.23 8.14 8.74
C THR A 70 1.59 7.94 9.39
N LEU A 71 2.41 8.98 9.37
CA LEU A 71 3.64 9.07 10.14
C LEU A 71 3.43 10.02 11.32
N ARG A 72 3.85 9.62 12.52
CA ARG A 72 3.84 10.50 13.69
C ARG A 72 5.15 10.40 14.46
N PRO A 73 5.85 11.51 14.73
CA PRO A 73 7.04 11.48 15.57
C PRO A 73 6.68 11.06 17.00
N LEU A 74 7.55 10.26 17.63
CA LEU A 74 7.46 9.92 19.06
C LEU A 74 8.52 10.63 19.91
N GLY A 75 9.43 11.38 19.28
CA GLY A 75 10.63 11.90 19.94
C GLY A 75 11.77 10.85 19.94
N ALA A 76 12.96 11.28 20.36
CA ALA A 76 14.16 10.44 20.43
C ALA A 76 14.49 9.67 19.13
N GLY A 77 14.26 10.29 17.97
CA GLY A 77 14.51 9.67 16.66
C GLY A 77 13.53 8.56 16.27
N GLN A 78 12.43 8.36 17.03
CA GLN A 78 11.43 7.33 16.76
C GLN A 78 10.22 7.90 16.02
N THR A 79 9.59 7.07 15.19
CA THR A 79 8.39 7.42 14.41
C THR A 79 7.38 6.28 14.49
N VAL A 80 6.12 6.59 14.80
CA VAL A 80 4.99 5.67 14.57
C VAL A 80 4.63 5.72 13.09
N TYR A 81 4.64 4.55 12.48
CA TYR A 81 4.13 4.32 11.14
C TYR A 81 2.83 3.51 11.27
N THR A 82 1.71 4.06 10.80
CA THR A 82 0.40 3.42 10.86
C THR A 82 -0.16 3.21 9.45
N ASP A 83 -0.66 2.00 9.18
CA ASP A 83 -1.53 1.70 8.04
C ASP A 83 -2.96 1.48 8.53
N GLU A 84 -3.91 2.19 7.95
CA GLU A 84 -5.35 1.97 8.16
C GLU A 84 -5.96 1.62 6.81
N VAL A 85 -6.68 0.50 6.71
CA VAL A 85 -7.23 0.03 5.41
C VAL A 85 -8.70 -0.32 5.60
N SER A 86 -9.58 0.37 4.88
CA SER A 86 -10.99 0.02 4.75
C SER A 86 -11.23 -0.62 3.39
N ILE A 87 -11.86 -1.80 3.39
CA ILE A 87 -12.02 -2.64 2.20
C ILE A 87 -13.50 -2.95 2.03
N ASP A 88 -14.01 -2.74 0.81
CA ASP A 88 -15.26 -3.33 0.34
C ASP A 88 -14.97 -4.16 -0.91
N ALA A 89 -15.20 -5.47 -0.82
CA ALA A 89 -15.11 -6.42 -1.92
C ALA A 89 -16.39 -7.28 -2.03
N GLY A 90 -17.53 -6.76 -1.56
CA GLY A 90 -18.79 -7.52 -1.50
C GLY A 90 -18.63 -8.80 -0.67
N LEU A 91 -19.06 -9.94 -1.22
CA LEU A 91 -18.98 -11.24 -0.54
C LEU A 91 -17.53 -11.70 -0.26
N LEU A 92 -16.55 -11.17 -1.00
CA LEU A 92 -15.13 -11.50 -0.83
C LEU A 92 -14.45 -10.64 0.25
N THR A 93 -15.14 -9.66 0.83
CA THR A 93 -14.58 -8.76 1.85
C THR A 93 -13.79 -9.47 2.95
N PRO A 94 -14.29 -10.53 3.63
CA PRO A 94 -13.51 -11.19 4.68
C PRO A 94 -12.21 -11.81 4.16
N LEU A 95 -12.23 -12.38 2.94
CA LEU A 95 -11.04 -12.97 2.32
C LEU A 95 -10.01 -11.89 1.97
N VAL A 96 -10.44 -10.81 1.33
CA VAL A 96 -9.56 -9.70 0.94
C VAL A 96 -9.00 -8.99 2.17
N ALA A 97 -9.81 -8.79 3.21
CA ALA A 97 -9.39 -8.19 4.48
C ALA A 97 -8.37 -9.09 5.22
N GLY A 98 -8.61 -10.40 5.28
CA GLY A 98 -7.66 -11.35 5.87
C GLY A 98 -6.32 -11.36 5.15
N PHE A 99 -6.34 -11.37 3.82
CA PHE A 99 -5.14 -11.23 3.01
C PHE A 99 -4.41 -9.90 3.29
N ALA A 100 -5.14 -8.77 3.31
CA ALA A 100 -4.56 -7.46 3.56
C ALA A 100 -3.90 -7.39 4.95
N ALA A 101 -4.56 -7.88 6.00
CA ALA A 101 -4.02 -7.92 7.34
C ALA A 101 -2.67 -8.68 7.40
N GLY A 102 -2.62 -9.88 6.81
CA GLY A 102 -1.39 -10.67 6.74
C GLY A 102 -0.28 -9.99 5.92
N PHE A 103 -0.63 -9.41 4.78
CA PHE A 103 0.29 -8.68 3.92
C PHE A 103 0.91 -7.48 4.64
N TYR A 104 0.09 -6.65 5.30
CA TYR A 104 0.57 -5.46 6.00
C TYR A 104 1.41 -5.79 7.22
N TRP A 105 1.03 -6.81 7.99
CA TRP A 105 1.87 -7.32 9.08
C TRP A 105 3.25 -7.77 8.60
N TRP A 106 3.29 -8.56 7.52
CA TRP A 106 4.55 -9.04 6.94
C TRP A 106 5.41 -7.87 6.44
N ARG A 107 4.78 -6.91 5.74
CA ARG A 107 5.44 -5.72 5.20
C ARG A 107 6.06 -4.86 6.30
N GLN A 108 5.30 -4.57 7.36
CA GLN A 108 5.79 -3.78 8.49
C GLN A 108 6.95 -4.48 9.20
N ARG A 109 6.85 -5.79 9.48
CA ARG A 109 7.98 -6.56 10.05
C ARG A 109 9.24 -6.49 9.19
N ARG A 110 9.08 -6.57 7.87
CA ARG A 110 10.21 -6.45 6.94
C ARG A 110 10.82 -5.05 6.96
N TRP A 111 10.02 -4.00 7.02
CA TRP A 111 10.51 -2.62 7.08
C TRP A 111 11.27 -2.35 8.37
N VAL A 112 10.76 -2.79 9.53
CA VAL A 112 11.46 -2.69 10.80
C VAL A 112 12.83 -3.39 10.74
N ARG A 113 12.92 -4.56 10.11
CA ARG A 113 14.21 -5.24 9.90
C ARG A 113 15.18 -4.46 8.99
N LEU A 114 14.68 -3.82 7.93
CA LEU A 114 15.51 -3.02 7.02
C LEU A 114 16.02 -1.77 7.72
N VAL A 115 15.14 -1.03 8.39
CA VAL A 115 15.49 0.17 9.16
C VAL A 115 16.54 -0.16 10.23
N ARG A 116 16.38 -1.28 10.96
CA ARG A 116 17.38 -1.72 11.95
C ARG A 116 18.72 -2.10 11.33
N ARG A 117 18.74 -2.61 10.10
CA ARG A 117 20.00 -2.94 9.40
C ARG A 117 20.71 -1.70 8.89
N GLU A 118 19.97 -0.72 8.38
CA GLU A 118 20.54 0.53 7.86
C GLU A 118 20.88 1.55 8.95
N LEU A 119 20.26 1.46 10.13
CA LEU A 119 20.61 2.29 11.29
C LEU A 119 21.60 1.62 12.25
N ALA A 120 22.03 0.38 11.98
CA ALA A 120 23.12 -0.26 12.70
C ALA A 120 24.47 0.25 12.16
N PHE A 121 24.83 1.46 12.57
CA PHE A 121 26.19 2.00 12.48
C PHE A 121 26.91 1.82 13.82
#